data_AF-O66571-F1
#
_entry.id   AF-O66571-F1
#
_cell.length_a   1.000
_cell.length_b   1.000
_cell.length_c   1.000
_cell.angle_alpha   90.00
_cell.angle_beta   90.00
_cell.angle_gamma   90.00
#
_symmetry.space_group_name_H-M   'P 1'
#
loop_
_entity.id
_entity.type
_entity.pdbx_description
1 polymer ?
#
loop_
_entity_poly.entity_id
_entity_poly.type
_entity_poly.pdbx_seq_one_letter_code
_entity_poly.pdbx_strand_id
1 'polypeptide(L)'
;MKKFFPEAVTIFLLPPSFEELKRRIEGRGYVDSNVSKRLETAKGEVPCARFFDYIVINDYLNEAVEKVKSIILSYRVKKERVLDEIEKFRLDKDIVDLLKGGECYVKET
;
A
#
# COMPACT_ATOMS: atom_id res chain seq x y z
N MET A 1 -8.04 11.13 -4.12
CA MET A 1 -6.78 11.01 -3.34
C MET A 1 -5.56 11.32 -4.20
N LYS A 2 -5.23 10.54 -5.24
CA LYS A 2 -4.05 10.80 -6.08
C LYS A 2 -3.99 12.17 -6.75
N LYS A 3 -5.15 12.79 -7.05
CA LYS A 3 -5.22 14.18 -7.53
C LYS A 3 -4.62 15.20 -6.53
N PHE A 4 -4.75 14.95 -5.23
CA PHE A 4 -4.26 15.82 -4.17
C PHE A 4 -2.91 15.34 -3.60
N PHE A 5 -2.64 14.05 -3.70
CA PHE A 5 -1.41 13.40 -3.22
C PHE A 5 -0.90 12.44 -4.30
N PRO A 6 -0.17 12.93 -5.32
CA PRO A 6 0.30 12.09 -6.43
C PRO A 6 1.14 10.90 -5.98
N GLU A 7 1.92 11.10 -4.92
CA GLU A 7 2.80 10.10 -4.31
C GLU A 7 2.09 9.06 -3.43
N ALA A 8 0.78 9.20 -3.20
CA ALA A 8 0.05 8.29 -2.33
C ALA A 8 0.00 6.88 -2.93
N VAL A 9 0.45 5.89 -2.15
CA VAL A 9 0.30 4.46 -2.47
C VAL A 9 -1.04 3.96 -1.95
N THR A 10 -1.84 3.38 -2.83
CA THR A 10 -3.17 2.85 -2.49
C THR A 10 -3.16 1.32 -2.48
N ILE A 11 -3.67 0.74 -1.38
CA ILE A 11 -3.75 -0.72 -1.21
C ILE A 11 -5.21 -1.12 -1.01
N PHE A 12 -5.72 -2.00 -1.86
CA PHE A 12 -7.03 -2.60 -1.70
C PHE A 12 -6.91 -3.95 -0.98
N LEU A 13 -7.56 -4.11 0.16
CA LEU A 13 -7.63 -5.39 0.88
C LEU A 13 -8.85 -6.18 0.42
N LEU A 14 -8.63 -7.23 -0.36
CA LEU A 14 -9.70 -8.05 -0.95
C LEU A 14 -9.87 -9.34 -0.13
N PRO A 15 -11.08 -9.66 0.38
CA PRO A 15 -11.33 -10.98 0.95
C PRO A 15 -11.24 -12.07 -0.15
N PRO A 16 -10.91 -13.33 0.20
CA PRO A 16 -10.82 -14.42 -0.78
C PRO A 16 -12.18 -14.78 -1.39
N SER A 17 -13.29 -14.49 -0.69
CA SER A 17 -14.65 -14.65 -1.19
C SER A 17 -15.64 -13.70 -0.50
N PHE A 18 -16.82 -13.51 -1.09
CA PHE A 18 -17.92 -12.79 -0.43
C PHE A 18 -18.49 -13.54 0.77
N GLU A 19 -18.41 -14.88 0.76
CA GLU A 19 -18.82 -15.71 1.90
C GLU A 19 -17.89 -15.48 3.10
N GLU A 20 -16.58 -15.42 2.85
CA GLU A 20 -15.60 -15.07 3.87
C GLU A 20 -15.84 -13.66 4.42
N LEU A 21 -16.13 -12.70 3.53
CA LEU A 21 -16.47 -11.34 3.95
C LEU A 21 -17.72 -11.32 4.83
N LYS A 22 -18.77 -12.06 4.45
CA LYS A 22 -20.00 -12.20 5.23
C LYS A 22 -19.69 -12.75 6.63
N ARG A 23 -18.96 -13.88 6.69
CA ARG A 23 -18.54 -14.50 7.96
C ARG A 23 -17.79 -13.54 8.86
N ARG A 24 -16.87 -12.73 8.30
CA ARG A 24 -16.12 -11.70 9.04
C ARG A 24 -16.98 -10.55 9.54
N ILE A 25 -17.99 -10.14 8.78
CA ILE A 25 -18.94 -9.10 9.20
C ILE A 25 -19.81 -9.63 10.35
N GLU A 26 -20.32 -10.84 10.24
CA GLU A 26 -21.18 -11.48 11.26
C GLU A 26 -20.40 -11.75 12.55
N GLY A 27 -19.17 -12.29 12.45
CA GLY A 27 -18.31 -12.58 13.61
C GLY A 27 -17.89 -11.36 14.42
N ARG A 28 -18.10 -10.14 13.92
CA ARG A 28 -17.85 -8.88 14.65
C ARG A 28 -19.05 -8.43 15.50
N GLY A 29 -20.09 -9.26 15.62
CA GLY A 29 -21.28 -8.96 16.43
C GLY A 29 -22.24 -7.94 15.80
N TYR A 30 -22.15 -7.73 14.48
CA TYR A 30 -23.14 -6.91 13.79
C TYR A 30 -24.43 -7.69 13.64
N VAL A 31 -25.48 -7.25 14.34
CA VAL A 31 -26.83 -7.80 14.27
C VAL A 31 -27.38 -7.65 12.84
N ASP A 32 -28.10 -8.66 12.36
CA ASP A 32 -28.55 -8.99 10.99
C ASP A 32 -29.01 -7.83 10.07
N SER A 33 -29.33 -6.65 10.58
CA SER A 33 -29.94 -5.56 9.80
C SER A 33 -29.00 -4.84 8.83
N ASN A 34 -27.67 -5.08 8.91
CA ASN A 34 -26.70 -4.36 8.06
C ASN A 34 -25.73 -5.26 7.26
N VAL A 35 -25.79 -6.58 7.41
CA VAL A 35 -24.86 -7.49 6.69
C VAL A 35 -25.09 -7.43 5.17
N SER A 36 -26.34 -7.57 4.73
CA SER A 36 -26.70 -7.54 3.31
C SER A 36 -26.33 -6.23 2.64
N LYS A 37 -26.61 -5.08 3.30
CA LYS A 37 -26.24 -3.76 2.76
C LYS A 37 -24.72 -3.63 2.60
N ARG A 38 -23.95 -4.06 3.59
CA ARG A 38 -22.48 -4.03 3.52
C ARG A 38 -21.92 -4.96 2.45
N LEU A 39 -22.52 -6.13 2.24
CA LEU A 39 -22.14 -7.03 1.15
C LEU A 39 -22.45 -6.42 -0.22
N GLU A 40 -23.62 -5.80 -0.38
CA GLU A 40 -23.96 -5.09 -1.62
C GLU A 40 -23.02 -3.91 -1.88
N THR A 41 -22.68 -3.12 -0.85
CA THR A 41 -21.64 -2.09 -0.96
C THR A 41 -20.31 -2.69 -1.41
N ALA A 42 -19.86 -3.78 -0.78
CA ALA A 42 -18.61 -4.44 -1.17
C ALA A 42 -18.62 -4.92 -2.62
N LYS A 43 -19.74 -5.48 -3.11
CA LYS A 43 -19.89 -5.87 -4.52
C LYS A 43 -19.74 -4.68 -5.47
N GLY A 44 -20.22 -3.50 -5.07
CA GLY A 44 -20.04 -2.26 -5.82
C GLY A 44 -18.60 -1.70 -5.76
N GLU A 45 -17.89 -1.92 -4.65
CA GLU A 45 -16.52 -1.42 -4.44
C GLU A 45 -15.43 -2.31 -5.05
N VAL A 46 -15.62 -3.64 -5.10
CA VAL A 46 -14.62 -4.59 -5.62
C VAL A 46 -14.15 -4.23 -7.05
N PRO A 47 -15.01 -3.87 -8.02
CA PRO A 47 -14.56 -3.44 -9.34
C PRO A 47 -13.64 -2.21 -9.32
N CYS A 48 -13.74 -1.36 -8.29
CA CYS A 48 -12.88 -0.18 -8.13
C CYS A 48 -11.44 -0.56 -7.72
N ALA A 49 -11.19 -1.80 -7.27
CA ALA A 49 -9.85 -2.27 -6.90
C ALA A 49 -8.83 -2.13 -8.05
N ARG A 50 -9.29 -2.15 -9.32
CA ARG A 50 -8.43 -1.92 -10.51
C ARG A 50 -7.79 -0.52 -10.57
N PHE A 51 -8.28 0.42 -9.76
CA PHE A 51 -7.74 1.78 -9.68
C PHE A 51 -6.76 1.96 -8.51
N PHE A 52 -6.48 0.90 -7.75
CA PHE A 52 -5.51 0.90 -6.67
C PHE A 52 -4.14 0.46 -7.17
N ASP A 53 -3.07 0.89 -6.48
CA ASP A 53 -1.70 0.49 -6.84
C ASP A 53 -1.43 -0.98 -6.54
N TYR A 54 -2.03 -1.50 -5.46
CA TYR A 54 -1.86 -2.87 -5.03
C TYR A 54 -3.20 -3.48 -4.62
N ILE A 55 -3.39 -4.76 -4.94
CA ILE A 55 -4.47 -5.59 -4.41
C ILE A 55 -3.84 -6.67 -3.54
N VAL A 56 -4.22 -6.74 -2.28
CA VAL A 56 -3.76 -7.75 -1.33
C VAL A 56 -4.92 -8.65 -0.97
N ILE A 57 -4.82 -9.94 -1.32
CA ILE A 57 -5.79 -10.95 -0.90
C ILE A 57 -5.59 -11.23 0.59
N ASN A 58 -6.63 -10.95 1.36
CA ASN A 58 -6.68 -11.11 2.81
C ASN A 58 -7.34 -12.45 3.16
N ASP A 59 -6.72 -13.54 2.76
CA ASP A 59 -7.13 -14.91 3.14
C ASP A 59 -6.67 -15.21 4.57
N TYR A 60 -5.35 -15.22 4.78
CA TYR A 60 -4.70 -15.35 6.09
C TYR A 60 -4.17 -14.01 6.58
N LEU A 61 -4.53 -13.64 7.83
CA LEU A 61 -4.16 -12.36 8.43
C LEU A 61 -2.64 -12.12 8.40
N ASN A 62 -1.86 -13.10 8.84
CA ASN A 62 -0.39 -12.96 8.93
C ASN A 62 0.23 -12.71 7.55
N GLU A 63 -0.20 -13.42 6.51
CA GLU A 63 0.29 -13.18 5.16
C GLU A 63 -0.12 -11.82 4.61
N ALA A 64 -1.37 -11.40 4.85
CA ALA A 64 -1.85 -10.09 4.41
C ALA A 64 -1.05 -8.96 5.06
N VAL A 65 -0.73 -9.12 6.35
CA VAL A 65 0.14 -8.19 7.09
C VAL A 65 1.54 -8.14 6.48
N GLU A 66 2.17 -9.27 6.20
CA GLU A 66 3.50 -9.30 5.58
C GLU A 66 3.52 -8.70 4.17
N LYS A 67 2.49 -8.94 3.36
CA LYS A 67 2.33 -8.32 2.04
C LYS A 67 2.21 -6.79 2.16
N VAL A 68 1.39 -6.29 3.09
CA VAL A 68 1.23 -4.84 3.32
C VAL A 68 2.53 -4.22 3.86
N LYS A 69 3.20 -4.86 4.82
CA LYS A 69 4.52 -4.43 5.31
C LYS A 69 5.52 -4.32 4.18
N SER A 70 5.56 -5.31 3.29
CA SER A 70 6.47 -5.34 2.14
C SER A 70 6.22 -4.16 1.20
N ILE A 71 4.95 -3.82 0.92
CA ILE A 71 4.58 -2.64 0.12
C ILE A 71 5.07 -1.35 0.79
N ILE A 72 4.84 -1.22 2.11
CA ILE A 72 5.26 -0.03 2.87
C ILE A 72 6.78 0.11 2.88
N LEU A 73 7.51 -0.98 3.13
CA LEU A 73 8.98 -0.99 3.14
C LEU A 73 9.55 -0.64 1.76
N SER A 74 9.02 -1.25 0.70
CA SER A 74 9.39 -0.94 -0.68
C SER A 74 9.18 0.55 -1.00
N TYR A 75 8.03 1.10 -0.63
CA TYR A 75 7.75 2.52 -0.83
C TYR A 75 8.71 3.44 -0.07
N ARG A 76 9.10 3.08 1.17
CA ARG A 76 10.02 3.87 2.00
C ARG A 76 11.44 3.96 1.43
N VAL A 77 11.87 2.97 0.63
CA VAL A 77 13.20 2.94 0.02
C VAL A 77 13.20 3.41 -1.44
N LYS A 78 12.10 4.00 -1.94
CA LYS A 78 12.09 4.66 -3.26
C LYS A 78 13.14 5.77 -3.31
N LYS A 79 13.86 5.87 -4.43
CA LYS A 79 14.97 6.82 -4.59
C LYS A 79 14.54 8.25 -4.29
N GLU A 80 13.36 8.67 -4.74
CA GLU A 80 12.85 10.03 -4.54
C GLU A 80 12.75 10.35 -3.05
N ARG A 81 12.17 9.43 -2.27
CA ARG A 81 12.03 9.58 -0.81
C ARG A 81 13.36 9.53 -0.08
N VAL A 82 14.23 8.60 -0.45
CA VAL A 82 15.53 8.42 0.19
C VAL A 82 16.40 9.65 -0.06
N LEU A 83 16.42 10.18 -1.28
CA LEU A 83 17.20 11.37 -1.64
C LEU A 83 16.64 12.64 -0.97
N ASP A 84 15.31 12.79 -0.90
CA ASP A 84 14.66 13.91 -0.20
C ASP A 84 14.98 13.91 1.31
N GLU A 85 15.11 12.72 1.91
CA GLU A 85 15.34 12.54 3.34
C GLU A 85 16.78 12.12 3.67
N ILE A 86 17.73 12.28 2.73
CA ILE A 86 19.08 11.69 2.81
C ILE A 86 19.86 12.11 4.06
N GLU A 87 19.64 13.34 4.53
CA GLU A 87 20.26 13.94 5.72
C GLU A 87 19.85 13.24 7.03
N LYS A 88 18.76 12.46 7.03
CA LYS A 88 18.30 11.71 8.21
C LYS A 88 19.04 10.40 8.39
N PHE A 89 19.76 9.94 7.38
CA PHE A 89 20.51 8.68 7.43
C PHE A 89 21.90 8.92 8.02
N ARG A 90 22.40 7.92 8.75
CA ARG A 90 23.79 7.93 9.23
C ARG A 90 24.71 7.52 8.08
N LEU A 91 25.02 8.47 7.21
CA LEU A 91 25.91 8.31 6.06
C LEU A 91 27.17 9.16 6.23
N ASP A 92 28.22 8.77 5.51
CA ASP A 92 29.40 9.60 5.36
C ASP A 92 29.03 10.89 4.59
N LYS A 93 29.61 12.02 5.00
CA LYS A 93 29.28 13.32 4.40
C LYS A 93 29.69 13.38 2.92
N ASP A 94 30.81 12.78 2.56
CA ASP A 94 31.28 12.76 1.17
C ASP A 94 30.30 12.00 0.28
N ILE A 95 29.67 10.94 0.80
CA ILE A 95 28.62 10.20 0.08
C ILE A 95 27.38 11.08 -0.12
N VAL A 96 26.95 11.82 0.90
CA VAL A 96 25.79 12.72 0.79
C VAL A 96 26.04 13.82 -0.24
N ASP A 97 27.23 14.43 -0.21
CA ASP A 97 27.61 15.49 -1.15
C ASP A 97 27.67 14.97 -2.60
N LEU A 98 28.23 13.78 -2.81
CA LEU A 98 28.26 13.12 -4.13
C LEU A 98 26.86 12.76 -4.63
N LEU A 99 25.95 12.28 -3.77
CA LEU A 99 24.58 11.96 -4.16
C LEU A 99 23.76 13.20 -4.55
N LYS A 100 24.07 14.37 -3.97
CA LYS A 100 23.35 15.62 -4.24
C LYS A 100 23.84 16.39 -5.45
N GLY A 101 25.12 16.27 -5.80
CA GLY A 101 25.70 17.12 -6.85
C GLY A 101 26.93 16.54 -7.54
N GLY A 102 27.30 15.29 -7.28
CA GLY A 102 28.38 14.62 -7.97
C GLY A 102 28.04 14.34 -9.44
N GLU A 103 29.04 14.43 -10.31
CA GLU A 103 28.87 14.06 -11.72
C GLU A 103 28.76 12.54 -11.86
N CYS A 104 27.65 12.07 -12.44
CA CYS A 104 27.49 10.67 -12.78
C CYS A 104 28.15 10.38 -14.14
N TYR A 105 29.12 9.47 -14.15
CA TYR A 105 29.79 9.03 -15.38
C TYR A 105 29.03 7.91 -16.12
N VAL A 106 27.97 7.37 -15.51
CA VAL A 106 27.08 6.38 -16.13
C VAL A 106 25.90 7.13 -16.73
N LYS A 107 25.90 7.29 -18.06
CA LYS A 107 24.75 7.87 -18.77
C LYS A 107 23.52 6.97 -18.58
N GLU A 108 22.39 7.57 -18.25
CA GLU A 108 21.11 6.88 -18.12
C GLU A 108 20.85 6.01 -19.36
N THR A 109 20.57 4.72 -19.15
CA THR A 109 20.16 3.77 -20.20
C THR A 109 18.64 3.69 -20.23
#